data_AF-A0A1M6FMX9-F1
#
_entry.id   AF-A0A1M6FMX9-F1
#
_cell.length_a   1.000
_cell.length_b   1.000
_cell.length_c   1.000
_cell.angle_alpha   90.00
_cell.angle_beta   90.00
_cell.angle_gamma   90.00
#
_symmetry.space_group_name_H-M   'P 1'
#
loop_
_entity.id
_entity.type
_entity.pdbx_description
1 polymer ?
#
loop_
_entity_poly.entity_id
_entity_poly.type
_entity_poly.pdbx_seq_one_letter_code
_entity_poly.pdbx_strand_id
1 'polypeptide(L)' 'MYNLGVGMLISGTIIVFGSDIFFRRGKIKDMKSLLKIKSAGLAITVIGMIIMFKMY' A
#
# COMPACT_ATOMS: atom_id res chain seq x y z
N MET A 1 -15.13 10.14 8.09
CA MET A 1 -14.05 9.76 7.15
C MET A 1 -12.98 8.87 7.82
N TYR A 2 -13.10 8.57 9.12
CA TYR A 2 -12.26 7.58 9.80
C TYR A 2 -12.31 6.19 9.11
N ASN A 3 -13.50 5.65 8.82
CA ASN A 3 -13.66 4.40 8.05
C ASN A 3 -12.98 4.44 6.67
N LEU A 4 -12.92 5.61 6.04
CA LEU A 4 -12.32 5.80 4.72
C LEU A 4 -10.78 5.73 4.82
N GLY A 5 -10.22 6.35 5.85
CA GLY A 5 -8.79 6.25 6.17
C GLY A 5 -8.37 4.85 6.60
N VAL A 6 -9.18 4.16 7.40
CA VAL A 6 -8.95 2.74 7.75
C VAL A 6 -8.99 1.85 6.50
N GLY A 7 -9.94 2.05 5.59
CA GLY A 7 -10.01 1.33 4.32
C GLY A 7 -8.77 1.57 3.43
N MET A 8 -8.25 2.80 3.39
CA MET A 8 -7.01 3.13 2.70
C MET A 8 -5.77 2.48 3.33
N LEU A 9 -5.71 2.41 4.67
CA LEU A 9 -4.62 1.69 5.37
C LEU A 9 -4.63 0.20 5.05
N ILE A 10 -5.80 -0.44 5.09
CA ILE A 10 -5.94 -1.88 4.82
C ILE A 10 -5.55 -2.18 3.37
N SER A 11 -6.08 -1.40 2.42
CA SER A 11 -5.78 -1.58 0.99
C SER A 11 -4.31 -1.30 0.67
N GLY A 12 -3.71 -0.24 1.22
CA GLY A 12 -2.29 0.07 1.07
C GLY A 12 -1.40 -1.05 1.61
N THR A 13 -1.75 -1.61 2.78
CA THR A 13 -1.05 -2.75 3.38
C THR A 13 -1.14 -3.99 2.48
N ILE A 14 -2.32 -4.32 1.95
CA ILE A 14 -2.50 -5.44 1.02
C ILE A 14 -1.65 -5.26 -0.24
N ILE A 15 -1.53 -4.05 -0.77
CA ILE A 15 -0.69 -3.77 -1.94
C ILE A 15 0.80 -3.96 -1.61
N VAL A 16 1.26 -3.42 -0.48
CA VAL A 16 2.66 -3.51 -0.04
C VAL A 16 3.07 -4.98 0.17
N PHE A 17 2.33 -5.73 0.98
CA PHE A 17 2.66 -7.13 1.28
C PHE A 17 2.28 -8.08 0.16
N GLY A 18 1.18 -7.81 -0.55
CA GLY A 18 0.78 -8.58 -1.72
C GLY A 18 1.83 -8.54 -2.82
N SER A 19 2.42 -7.36 -3.09
CA SER A 19 3.49 -7.23 -4.09
C SER A 19 4.69 -8.13 -3.81
N ASP A 20 5.04 -8.34 -2.54
CA ASP A 20 6.11 -9.26 -2.10
C ASP A 20 5.75 -10.72 -2.42
N ILE A 21 4.49 -11.12 -2.22
CA ILE A 21 3.99 -12.46 -2.59
C ILE A 21 4.03 -12.64 -4.11
N PHE A 22 3.61 -11.63 -4.88
CA PHE A 22 3.66 -11.66 -6.34
C PHE A 22 5.10 -11.72 -6.89
N PHE A 23 6.04 -11.06 -6.21
CA PHE A 23 7.47 -11.15 -6.53
C PHE A 23 8.04 -12.52 -6.22
N ARG A 24 7.77 -13.07 -5.04
CA ARG A 24 8.18 -14.45 -4.67
C ARG A 24 7.60 -15.52 -5.58
N ARG A 25 6.39 -15.31 -6.12
CA ARG A 25 5.77 -16.21 -7.12
C ARG A 25 6.31 -16.02 -8.54
N GLY A 26 7.29 -15.15 -8.76
CA GLY A 26 7.87 -14.89 -10.08
C GLY A 26 6.95 -14.14 -11.04
N LYS A 27 5.80 -13.63 -10.58
CA LYS A 27 4.90 -12.78 -11.39
C LYS A 27 5.47 -11.39 -11.60
N ILE A 28 6.22 -10.87 -10.62
CA ILE A 28 7.02 -9.66 -10.75
C ILE A 28 8.47 -10.11 -10.88
N LYS A 29 9.03 -9.99 -12.09
CA LYS A 29 10.42 -10.41 -12.38
C LYS A 29 11.46 -9.35 -12.00
N ASP A 30 11.06 -8.08 -12.04
CA ASP A 30 11.95 -6.95 -11.82
C ASP A 30 11.82 -6.36 -10.41
N MET A 31 12.97 -6.25 -9.74
CA MET A 31 13.05 -5.59 -8.43
C MET A 31 12.63 -4.11 -8.50
N LYS A 32 12.83 -3.46 -9.66
CA LYS A 32 12.39 -2.09 -9.92
C LYS A 32 10.86 -1.97 -9.97
N SER A 33 10.18 -2.97 -10.53
CA SER A 33 8.71 -3.03 -10.54
C SER A 33 8.14 -3.33 -9.16
N LEU A 34 8.79 -4.22 -8.40
CA LEU A 34 8.43 -4.45 -7.00
C LEU A 34 8.52 -3.15 -6.20
N LEU A 35 9.63 -2.42 -6.33
CA LEU A 35 9.84 -1.16 -5.61
C LEU A 35 8.79 -0.11 -5.98
N LYS A 36 8.43 0.02 -7.26
CA LYS A 36 7.35 0.93 -7.69
C LYS A 36 6.00 0.59 -7.06
N ILE A 37 5.62 -0.68 -7.05
CA ILE A 37 4.33 -1.12 -6.48
C ILE A 37 4.34 -0.92 -4.96
N LYS A 38 5.46 -1.23 -4.30
CA LYS A 38 5.62 -1.01 -2.86
C LYS A 38 5.51 0.46 -2.51
N SER A 39 6.20 1.33 -3.23
CA SER A 39 6.12 2.79 -3.05
C SER A 39 4.71 3.34 -3.29
N ALA A 40 3.98 2.82 -4.28
CA ALA A 40 2.59 3.21 -4.52
C ALA A 40 1.66 2.79 -3.37
N GLY A 41 1.79 1.54 -2.87
CA GLY A 41 1.05 1.08 -1.71
C GLY A 41 1.37 1.87 -0.44
N LEU A 42 2.64 2.24 -0.24
CA LEU A 42 3.08 3.07 0.87
C LEU A 42 2.49 4.49 0.80
N ALA A 43 2.47 5.10 -0.39
CA ALA A 43 1.85 6.41 -0.59
C ALA A 43 0.36 6.39 -0.25
N ILE A 44 -0.38 5.35 -0.66
CA ILE A 44 -1.80 5.18 -0.31
C ILE A 44 -1.97 5.05 1.21
N THR A 45 -1.08 4.30 1.86
CA THR A 45 -1.10 4.10 3.32
C THR A 45 -0.85 5.43 4.06
N VAL A 46 0.13 6.22 3.61
CA VAL A 46 0.45 7.54 4.17
C VAL A 46 -0.70 8.54 3.96
N ILE A 47 -1.31 8.57 2.78
CA ILE A 47 -2.48 9.41 2.51
C ILE A 47 -3.66 9.02 3.41
N GLY A 48 -3.92 7.72 3.55
CA GLY A 48 -4.95 7.20 4.46
C GLY A 48 -4.69 7.63 5.91
N MET A 49 -3.43 7.55 6.36
CA MET A 49 -3.03 7.99 7.70
C MET A 49 -3.22 9.51 7.89
N ILE A 50 -2.83 10.34 6.91
CA ILE A 50 -3.02 11.80 6.96
C ILE A 50 -4.51 12.15 7.04
N ILE A 51 -5.36 11.45 6.29
CA ILE A 51 -6.81 11.64 6.31
C ILE A 51 -7.39 11.25 7.67
N MET A 52 -6.90 10.17 8.29
CA MET A 52 -7.31 9.80 9.66
C MET A 52 -6.88 10.85 10.68
N PHE A 53 -5.64 11.33 10.59
CA PHE A 53 -5.07 12.30 11.54
C PHE A 53 -5.73 13.68 11.45
N LYS A 54 -6.10 14.12 10.24
CA LYS A 54 -6.77 15.41 10.03
C LYS A 54 -8.23 15.42 10.51
N MET A 55 -8.79 14.26 10.84
CA MET A 55 -10.19 14.11 11.22
C MET A 55 -10.42 13.72 12.69
N TYR A 56 -9.33 13.57 13.45
CA TYR A 56 -9.32 13.49 14.91
C TYR A 56 -9.17 14.89 15.50
#